data_AF-A0A7V9ZVW5-F1
#
_entry.id   AF-A0A7V9ZVW5-F1
#
_cell.length_a   1.000
_cell.length_b   1.000
_cell.length_c   1.000
_cell.angle_alpha   90.00
_cell.angle_beta   90.00
_cell.angle_gamma   90.00
#
_symmetry.space_group_name_H-M   'P 1'
#
loop_
_entity.id
_entity.type
_entity.pdbx_description
1 polymer ?
#
loop_
_entity_poly.entity_id
_entity_poly.type
_entity_poly.pdbx_seq_one_letter_code
_entity_poly.pdbx_strand_id
1 'polypeptide(L)'
;VANMPWLNRFDDDWLEEVAAYDHIFVLEDHAPAGALADGLRRALNDSRVVTFGVEGWPACGTPTEALRFHRLDGASLAERIAAAARARVT
;
A
#
# COMPACT_ATOMS: atom_id res chain seq x y z
N VAL A 1 -7.86 8.13 -3.97
CA VAL A 1 -6.37 8.07 -4.01
C VAL A 1 -5.87 9.27 -3.23
N ALA A 2 -4.98 9.06 -2.27
CA ALA A 2 -4.37 10.13 -1.47
C ALA A 2 -2.84 10.05 -1.61
N ASN A 3 -2.20 11.20 -1.77
CA ASN A 3 -0.75 11.30 -1.74
C ASN A 3 -0.33 11.62 -0.31
N MET A 4 0.46 10.74 0.30
CA MET A 4 0.89 10.92 1.69
C MET A 4 2.32 11.47 1.73
N PRO A 5 2.51 12.76 2.10
CA PRO A 5 3.85 13.37 2.12
C PRO A 5 4.67 12.96 3.36
N TRP A 6 4.05 12.38 4.39
CA TRP A 6 4.70 12.04 5.66
C TRP A 6 4.66 10.54 5.92
N LEU A 7 5.82 9.95 6.22
CA LEU A 7 5.93 8.50 6.44
C LEU A 7 5.27 8.03 7.75
N ASN A 8 5.25 8.89 8.77
CA ASN A 8 4.99 8.49 10.16
C ASN A 8 4.17 9.49 10.97
N ARG A 9 3.53 10.46 10.31
CA ARG A 9 2.62 11.41 10.96
C ARG A 9 1.29 11.36 10.24
N PHE A 10 0.24 11.17 11.02
CA PHE A 10 -1.13 11.11 10.56
C PHE A 10 -1.92 12.16 11.31
N ASP A 11 -2.78 12.85 10.59
CA ASP A 11 -3.77 13.75 11.14
C ASP A 11 -4.98 12.94 11.62
N ASP A 12 -5.54 13.26 12.78
CA ASP A 12 -6.59 12.45 13.41
C ASP A 12 -7.90 12.48 12.60
N ASP A 13 -8.29 13.66 12.09
CA ASP A 13 -9.49 13.79 11.24
C ASP A 13 -9.33 12.98 9.95
N TRP A 14 -8.12 12.98 9.37
CA TRP A 14 -7.81 12.16 8.21
C TRP A 14 -7.84 10.65 8.52
N LEU A 15 -7.39 10.23 9.70
CA LEU A 15 -7.48 8.83 10.11
C LEU A 15 -8.93 8.35 10.22
N GLU A 16 -9.83 9.19 10.74
CA GLU A 16 -11.26 8.89 10.80
C GLU A 16 -11.86 8.71 9.40
N GLU A 17 -11.50 9.58 8.45
CA GLU A 17 -11.92 9.44 7.05
C GLU A 17 -11.44 8.11 6.44
N VAL A 18 -10.16 7.78 6.65
CA VAL A 18 -9.55 6.55 6.13
C VAL A 18 -10.19 5.30 6.75
N ALA A 19 -10.51 5.33 8.04
CA ALA A 19 -11.10 4.21 8.77
C ALA A 19 -12.48 3.78 8.22
N ALA A 20 -13.18 4.70 7.55
CA ALA A 20 -14.50 4.45 6.94
C ALA A 20 -14.44 3.55 5.70
N TYR A 21 -13.26 3.32 5.12
CA TYR A 21 -13.09 2.46 3.94
C TYR A 21 -12.89 0.99 4.32
N ASP A 22 -13.57 0.08 3.61
CA ASP A 22 -13.42 -1.37 3.81
C ASP A 22 -12.08 -1.93 3.33
N HIS A 23 -11.44 -1.22 2.40
CA HIS A 23 -10.18 -1.60 1.78
C HIS A 23 -9.23 -0.43 1.74
N ILE A 24 -8.09 -0.59 2.39
CA ILE A 24 -7.01 0.41 2.43
C ILE A 24 -5.79 -0.23 1.79
N PHE A 25 -5.33 0.35 0.68
CA PHE A 25 -4.14 -0.09 -0.03
C PHE A 25 -3.07 1.00 0.05
N VAL A 26 -1.88 0.62 0.47
CA VAL A 26 -0.71 1.51 0.55
C VAL A 26 0.31 1.07 -0.48
N LEU A 27 0.68 1.98 -1.37
CA LEU A 27 1.73 1.78 -2.37
C LEU A 27 2.96 2.57 -1.95
N GLU A 28 4.11 1.91 -1.92
CA GLU A 28 5.38 2.51 -1.56
C GLU A 28 6.53 1.87 -2.35
N ASP A 29 7.42 2.69 -2.91
CA ASP A 29 8.64 2.21 -3.59
C ASP A 29 9.76 1.96 -2.58
N HIS A 30 9.46 1.10 -1.60
CA HIS A 30 10.32 0.74 -0.49
C HIS A 30 10.02 -0.68 -0.01
N ALA A 31 10.92 -1.25 0.80
CA ALA A 31 10.63 -2.49 1.52
C ALA A 31 9.36 -2.35 2.37
N PRO A 32 8.42 -3.31 2.34
CA PRO A 32 7.16 -3.21 3.10
C PRO A 32 7.34 -3.14 4.62
N ALA A 33 8.43 -3.70 5.14
CA ALA A 33 8.68 -3.78 6.57
C ALA A 33 9.15 -2.43 7.14
N GLY A 34 8.47 -1.97 8.20
CA GLY A 34 8.81 -0.72 8.89
C GLY A 34 8.41 0.55 8.12
N ALA A 35 7.55 0.40 7.12
CA ALA A 35 7.25 1.43 6.13
C ALA A 35 5.92 2.15 6.43
N LEU A 36 5.38 2.93 5.50
CA LEU A 36 4.20 3.79 5.71
C LEU A 36 3.01 2.98 6.23
N ALA A 37 2.75 1.84 5.59
CA ALA A 37 1.63 1.00 5.93
C ALA A 37 1.68 0.45 7.36
N ASP A 38 2.88 0.19 7.90
CA ASP A 38 3.05 -0.29 9.26
C ASP A 38 2.77 0.82 10.29
N GLY A 39 3.07 2.07 9.96
CA GLY A 39 2.64 3.23 10.75
C GLY A 39 1.12 3.34 10.75
N LEU A 40 0.51 3.27 9.57
CA LEU A 40 -0.94 3.42 9.39
C LEU A 40 -1.73 2.31 10.08
N ARG A 41 -1.27 1.04 9.99
CA ARG A 41 -1.87 -0.10 10.70
C ARG A 41 -1.93 0.12 12.20
N ARG A 42 -0.84 0.66 12.79
CA ARG A 42 -0.78 0.95 14.23
C ARG A 42 -1.70 2.10 14.60
N ALA A 43 -1.76 3.15 13.78
CA ALA A 43 -2.61 4.31 14.01
C ALA A 43 -4.11 3.94 13.96
N LEU A 44 -4.52 3.13 12.98
CA LEU A 44 -5.90 2.68 12.83
C LEU A 44 -6.26 1.50 13.75
N ASN A 45 -5.27 0.81 14.32
CA ASN A 45 -5.42 -0.49 14.98
C ASN A 45 -6.16 -1.51 14.09
N ASP A 46 -5.78 -1.56 12.80
CA ASP A 46 -6.58 -2.20 11.76
C ASP A 46 -5.74 -3.08 10.83
N SER A 47 -6.12 -4.35 10.71
CA SER A 47 -5.49 -5.34 9.82
C SER A 47 -5.96 -5.23 8.37
N ARG A 48 -6.91 -4.33 8.05
CA ARG A 48 -7.44 -4.13 6.70
C ARG A 48 -6.47 -3.50 5.72
N VAL A 49 -5.42 -2.85 6.21
CA VAL A 49 -4.37 -2.20 5.42
C VAL A 49 -3.53 -3.25 4.70
N VAL A 50 -3.46 -3.16 3.38
CA VAL A 50 -2.64 -4.00 2.50
C VAL A 50 -1.50 -3.15 1.93
N THR A 51 -0.26 -3.67 1.98
CA THR A 51 0.91 -2.96 1.45
C THR A 51 1.34 -3.55 0.13
N PHE A 52 1.67 -2.68 -0.83
CA PHE A 52 2.39 -3.00 -2.03
C PHE A 52 3.74 -2.26 -1.97
N GLY A 53 4.83 -3.03 -1.96
CA GLY A 53 6.17 -2.48 -1.99
C GLY A 53 7.17 -3.43 -2.63
N VAL A 54 8.45 -3.05 -2.55
CA VAL A 54 9.56 -3.82 -3.12
C VAL A 54 9.87 -5.00 -2.21
N GLU A 55 9.48 -6.20 -2.62
CA GLU A 55 9.74 -7.43 -1.87
C GLU A 55 11.10 -8.01 -2.24
N GLY A 56 11.85 -8.47 -1.23
CA GLY A 56 13.20 -9.01 -1.44
C GLY A 56 14.21 -7.95 -1.88
N TRP A 57 15.08 -8.31 -2.84
CA TRP A 57 16.10 -7.40 -3.34
C TRP A 57 15.57 -6.53 -4.49
N PRO A 58 15.91 -5.22 -4.53
CA PRO A 58 15.53 -4.36 -5.65
C PRO A 58 16.04 -4.89 -6.99
N ALA A 59 15.25 -4.71 -8.04
CA ALA A 59 15.60 -5.15 -9.39
C ALA A 59 16.42 -4.06 -10.10
N CYS A 60 17.40 -4.47 -10.90
CA CYS A 60 18.11 -3.57 -11.80
C CYS A 60 17.33 -3.35 -13.09
N GLY A 61 17.42 -2.15 -13.67
CA GLY A 61 16.77 -1.80 -14.95
C GLY A 61 16.30 -0.35 -14.97
N THR A 62 15.55 0.01 -16.00
CA THR A 62 14.80 1.27 -16.02
C THR A 62 13.72 1.27 -14.92
N PRO A 63 13.22 2.45 -14.50
CA PRO A 63 12.14 2.51 -13.51
C PRO A 63 10.92 1.67 -13.90
N THR A 64 10.53 1.67 -15.18
CA THR A 64 9.39 0.88 -15.66
C THR A 64 9.65 -0.63 -15.58
N GLU A 65 10.87 -1.08 -15.89
CA GLU A 65 11.24 -2.49 -15.79
C GLU A 65 11.29 -2.95 -14.32
N ALA A 66 11.88 -2.15 -13.43
CA ALA A 66 11.95 -2.44 -12.02
C ALA A 66 10.56 -2.50 -11.37
N LEU A 67 9.69 -1.51 -11.65
CA LEU A 67 8.31 -1.50 -11.13
C LEU A 67 7.49 -2.68 -11.65
N ARG A 68 7.64 -3.04 -12.94
CA ARG A 68 6.96 -4.21 -13.51
C ARG A 68 7.43 -5.51 -12.88
N PHE A 69 8.74 -5.66 -12.66
CA PHE A 69 9.31 -6.83 -12.00
C PHE A 69 8.71 -7.02 -10.59
N HIS A 70 8.62 -5.93 -9.83
CA HIS A 70 8.04 -5.92 -8.47
C HIS A 70 6.51 -5.86 -8.45
N ARG A 71 5.84 -5.91 -9.61
CA ARG A 71 4.38 -5.81 -9.74
C ARG A 71 3.80 -4.55 -9.08
N LEU A 72 4.55 -3.45 -9.16
CA LEU A 72 4.19 -2.10 -8.70
C LEU A 72 3.80 -1.18 -9.87
N ASP A 73 3.79 -1.69 -11.10
CA ASP A 73 3.21 -0.98 -12.23
C ASP A 73 1.66 -0.96 -12.16
N GLY A 74 1.04 -0.01 -12.85
CA GLY A 74 -0.40 0.21 -12.77
C GLY A 74 -1.27 -1.00 -13.16
N ALA A 75 -0.86 -1.78 -14.16
CA ALA A 75 -1.62 -2.96 -14.59
C ALA A 75 -1.56 -4.06 -13.52
N SER A 76 -0.37 -4.34 -12.99
CA SER A 76 -0.18 -5.30 -11.91
C SER A 76 -0.91 -4.89 -10.63
N LEU A 77 -0.91 -3.60 -10.27
CA LEU A 77 -1.63 -3.09 -9.10
C LEU A 77 -3.15 -3.24 -9.26
N ALA A 78 -3.70 -2.91 -10.44
CA ALA A 78 -5.13 -3.07 -10.71
C ALA A 78 -5.58 -4.53 -10.54
N GLU A 79 -4.79 -5.49 -11.04
CA GLU A 79 -5.06 -6.92 -10.86
C GLU A 79 -5.06 -7.33 -9.38
N ARG A 80 -4.04 -6.91 -8.63
CA ARG A 80 -3.87 -7.24 -7.20
C ARG A 80 -4.97 -6.62 -6.33
N ILE A 81 -5.33 -5.36 -6.59
CA ILE A 81 -6.42 -4.66 -5.88
C ILE A 81 -7.75 -5.38 -6.14
N ALA A 82 -8.06 -5.72 -7.40
CA ALA A 82 -9.30 -6.40 -7.75
C ALA A 82 -9.39 -7.80 -7.11
N ALA A 83 -8.27 -8.54 -7.03
CA ALA A 83 -8.21 -9.82 -6.35
C ALA A 83 -8.45 -9.69 -4.84
N ALA A 84 -7.78 -8.72 -4.19
CA ALA A 84 -7.94 -8.47 -2.75
C ALA A 84 -9.36 -8.01 -2.38
N ALA A 85 -9.98 -7.19 -3.23
CA ALA A 85 -11.36 -6.74 -3.03
C ALA A 85 -12.36 -7.92 -3.07
N ARG A 86 -12.18 -8.86 -4.01
CA ARG A 86 -13.06 -10.05 -4.11
C ARG A 86 -12.93 -10.99 -2.90
N ALA A 87 -11.72 -11.17 -2.37
CA ALA A 87 -11.46 -12.12 -1.28
C ALA A 87 -12.12 -11.76 0.06
N ARG A 88 -12.57 -10.52 0.27
CA ARG A 88 -13.30 -10.10 1.48
C ARG A 88 -14.83 -10.22 1.38
N VAL A 89 -15.38 -10.47 0.19
CA VAL A 89 -16.83 -10.58 -0.02
C VAL A 89 -17.34 -12.01 0.29
N THR A 90 -16.43 -12.95 0.49
CA THR A 90 -16.66 -14.36 0.89
C THR A 90 -16.30 -14.60 2.34
#